data_AF-Q4W608-F1
#
_entry.id   AF-Q4W608-F1
#
_cell.length_a   1.000
_cell.length_b   1.000
_cell.length_c   1.000
_cell.angle_alpha   90.00
_cell.angle_beta   90.00
_cell.angle_gamma   90.00
#
_symmetry.space_group_name_H-M   'P 1'
#
loop_
_entity.id
_entity.type
_entity.pdbx_description
1 polymer ?
#
loop_
_entity_poly.entity_id
_entity_poly.type
_entity_poly.pdbx_seq_one_letter_code
_entity_poly.pdbx_strand_id
1 'polypeptide(L)'
;MRSKNFSWRYSLAATVLLLSPFDLLASLGMDMYLPAVPFMPNALGTTASTIQLTLTTYLVMIGAGQLLFGPLSDRLGRRPVLLGGGLA
;
A
#
# COMPACT_ATOMS: atom_id res chain seq x y z
N MET A 1 20.00 23.66 17.99
CA MET A 1 18.90 22.79 17.52
C MET A 1 17.82 23.67 16.90
N ARG A 2 17.69 23.66 15.56
CA ARG A 2 16.74 24.51 14.83
C ARG A 2 15.41 23.76 14.77
N SER A 3 14.47 24.13 15.64
CA SER A 3 13.08 23.66 15.57
C SER A 3 12.54 23.95 14.17
N LYS A 4 12.39 22.92 13.34
CA LYS A 4 11.65 23.04 12.08
C LYS A 4 10.19 23.13 12.49
N ASN A 5 9.64 24.35 12.48
CA ASN A 5 8.21 24.57 12.64
C ASN A 5 7.49 23.76 11.55
N PHE A 6 6.96 22.59 11.92
CA PHE A 6 6.16 21.74 11.05
C PHE A 6 4.79 22.38 10.92
N SER A 7 4.72 23.45 10.13
CA SER A 7 3.46 24.04 9.71
C SER A 7 2.83 23.08 8.71
N TRP A 8 1.90 22.25 9.18
CA TRP A 8 0.97 21.57 8.29
C TRP A 8 0.26 22.65 7.48
N ARG A 9 0.60 22.75 6.19
CA ARG A 9 -0.04 23.67 5.25
C ARG A 9 -1.53 23.38 5.05
N TYR A 10 -2.00 22.20 5.47
CA TYR A 10 -3.38 21.73 5.34
C TYR A 10 -3.93 21.28 6.69
N SER A 11 -5.24 21.47 6.91
CA SER A 11 -5.94 20.94 8.10
C SER A 11 -5.79 19.42 8.20
N LEU A 12 -5.80 18.88 9.41
CA LEU A 12 -5.76 17.42 9.65
C LEU A 12 -6.85 16.69 8.85
N ALA A 13 -8.06 17.26 8.80
CA ALA A 13 -9.17 16.72 8.02
C ALA A 13 -8.84 16.63 6.53
N ALA A 14 -8.22 17.68 5.96
CA ALA A 14 -7.82 17.70 4.55
C ALA A 14 -6.71 16.66 4.28
N THR A 15 -5.78 16.47 5.21
CA THR A 15 -4.71 15.46 5.07
C THR A 15 -5.29 14.05 5.07
N VAL A 16 -6.19 13.75 6.01
CA VAL A 16 -6.84 12.43 6.09
C VAL A 16 -7.66 12.18 4.84
N LEU A 17 -8.47 13.15 4.39
CA LEU A 17 -9.30 13.01 3.18
C LEU A 17 -8.47 12.78 1.91
N LEU A 18 -7.29 13.40 1.81
CA LEU A 18 -6.43 13.25 0.63
C LEU A 18 -5.62 11.94 0.63
N LEU A 19 -5.23 11.44 1.81
CA LEU A 19 -4.36 10.26 1.91
C LEU A 19 -5.13 8.95 2.14
N SER A 20 -6.30 8.99 2.77
CA SER A 20 -7.08 7.79 3.07
C SER A 20 -7.43 6.95 1.84
N PRO A 21 -7.74 7.50 0.64
CA PRO A 21 -8.07 6.67 -0.51
C PRO A 21 -6.90 5.76 -0.94
N PHE A 22 -5.66 6.23 -0.80
CA PHE A 22 -4.47 5.45 -1.17
C PHE A 22 -4.27 4.23 -0.26
N ASP A 23 -4.60 4.36 1.02
CA ASP A 23 -4.49 3.28 2.01
C ASP A 23 -5.69 2.32 1.93
N LEU A 24 -6.89 2.88 1.75
CA LEU A 24 -8.13 2.12 1.62
C LEU A 24 -8.11 1.14 0.45
N LEU A 25 -7.53 1.52 -0.70
CA LEU A 25 -7.43 0.63 -1.86
C LEU A 25 -6.64 -0.64 -1.56
N ALA A 26 -5.56 -0.53 -0.77
CA ALA A 26 -4.75 -1.69 -0.38
C ALA A 26 -5.50 -2.61 0.58
N SER A 27 -6.15 -2.05 1.62
CA SER A 27 -6.93 -2.83 2.59
C SER A 27 -8.14 -3.50 1.94
N LEU A 28 -8.89 -2.75 1.13
CA LEU A 28 -10.11 -3.23 0.47
C LEU A 28 -9.83 -4.41 -0.47
N GLY A 29 -8.69 -4.38 -1.17
CA GLY A 29 -8.24 -5.52 -1.98
C GLY A 29 -8.06 -6.79 -1.16
N MET A 30 -7.43 -6.70 0.02
CA MET A 30 -7.22 -7.86 0.90
C MET A 30 -8.54 -8.36 1.50
N ASP A 31 -9.42 -7.43 1.89
CA ASP A 31 -10.74 -7.75 2.46
C ASP A 31 -11.64 -8.48 1.47
N MET A 32 -11.53 -8.16 0.17
CA MET A 32 -12.21 -8.89 -0.90
C MET A 32 -11.50 -10.20 -1.28
N TYR A 33 -10.17 -10.23 -1.19
CA TYR A 33 -9.36 -11.38 -1.60
C TYR A 33 -9.60 -12.60 -0.69
N LEU A 34 -9.48 -12.43 0.63
CA LEU A 34 -9.56 -13.52 1.61
C LEU A 34 -10.83 -14.38 1.52
N PRO A 35 -12.06 -13.82 1.45
CA PRO A 35 -13.28 -14.61 1.31
C PRO A 35 -13.40 -15.29 -0.07
N ALA A 36 -12.72 -14.77 -1.09
CA ALA A 36 -12.74 -15.34 -2.44
C ALA A 36 -11.76 -16.52 -2.60
N VAL A 37 -10.70 -16.60 -1.78
CA VAL A 37 -9.66 -17.67 -1.83
C VAL A 37 -10.23 -19.09 -1.99
N PRO A 38 -11.23 -19.56 -1.22
CA PRO A 38 -11.73 -20.94 -1.37
C PRO A 38 -12.40 -21.22 -2.72
N PHE A 39 -12.86 -20.19 -3.44
CA PHE A 39 -13.52 -20.32 -4.75
C PHE A 39 -12.55 -20.18 -5.93
N MET A 40 -11.41 -19.52 -5.72
CA MET A 40 -10.42 -19.24 -6.78
C MET A 40 -9.86 -20.48 -7.49
N PRO A 41 -9.53 -21.61 -6.82
CA PRO A 41 -8.98 -22.80 -7.48
C PRO A 41 -9.89 -23.32 -8.60
N ASN A 42 -11.19 -23.40 -8.33
CA ASN A 42 -12.18 -23.87 -9.29
C ASN A 42 -12.43 -22.83 -10.40
N ALA A 43 -12.49 -21.55 -10.05
CA ALA A 43 -12.77 -20.47 -11.01
C ALA A 43 -11.61 -20.21 -11.98
N LEU A 44 -10.36 -20.42 -11.53
CA LEU A 44 -9.15 -20.13 -12.29
C LEU A 44 -8.46 -21.39 -12.86
N GLY A 45 -9.04 -22.59 -12.64
CA GLY A 45 -8.46 -23.86 -13.09
C GLY A 45 -7.09 -24.14 -12.46
N THR A 46 -6.89 -23.79 -11.20
CA THR A 46 -5.60 -23.87 -10.50
C THR A 46 -5.72 -24.60 -9.17
N THR A 47 -4.61 -24.76 -8.45
CA THR A 47 -4.54 -25.44 -7.16
C THR A 47 -4.55 -24.44 -6.00
N ALA A 48 -4.98 -24.89 -4.81
CA ALA A 48 -4.91 -24.10 -3.59
C ALA A 48 -3.46 -23.68 -3.24
N SER A 49 -2.46 -24.52 -3.56
CA SER A 49 -1.05 -24.19 -3.39
C SER A 49 -0.61 -22.99 -4.22
N THR A 50 -1.12 -22.87 -5.45
CA THR A 50 -0.81 -21.72 -6.32
C THR A 50 -1.42 -20.44 -5.77
N ILE A 51 -2.66 -20.49 -5.26
CA ILE A 51 -3.32 -19.34 -4.60
C ILE A 51 -2.60 -18.94 -3.29
N GLN A 52 -2.04 -19.90 -2.56
CA GLN A 52 -1.21 -19.56 -1.38
C GLN A 52 0.11 -18.91 -1.80
N LEU A 53 0.73 -19.37 -2.89
CA LEU A 53 1.98 -18.79 -3.40
C LEU A 53 1.79 -17.33 -3.80
N THR A 54 0.65 -16.95 -4.39
CA THR A 54 0.36 -15.55 -4.70
C THR A 54 0.25 -14.70 -3.45
N LEU A 55 -0.38 -15.22 -2.37
CA LEU A 55 -0.46 -14.53 -1.08
C LEU A 55 0.92 -14.35 -0.45
N THR A 56 1.76 -15.40 -0.46
CA THR A 56 3.14 -15.30 0.01
C THR A 56 3.92 -14.26 -0.79
N THR A 57 3.79 -14.29 -2.12
CA THR A 57 4.46 -13.34 -3.01
C THR A 57 3.99 -11.91 -2.74
N TYR A 58 2.69 -11.70 -2.53
CA TYR A 58 2.12 -10.40 -2.15
C TYR A 58 2.74 -9.87 -0.85
N LEU A 59 2.80 -10.70 0.20
CA LEU A 59 3.39 -10.30 1.48
C LEU A 59 4.89 -9.96 1.36
N VAL A 60 5.64 -10.76 0.61
CA VAL A 60 7.07 -10.50 0.33
C VAL A 60 7.25 -9.18 -0.42
N MET A 61 6.44 -8.94 -1.46
CA MET A 61 6.51 -7.71 -2.25
C MET A 61 6.14 -6.48 -1.41
N ILE A 62 5.12 -6.55 -0.56
CA ILE A 62 4.77 -5.47 0.36
C ILE A 62 5.90 -5.23 1.36
N GLY A 63 6.44 -6.28 1.97
CA GLY A 63 7.56 -6.15 2.92
C GLY A 63 8.80 -5.52 2.29
N ALA A 64 9.21 -6.01 1.11
CA ALA A 64 10.30 -5.44 0.34
C ALA A 64 10.01 -3.99 -0.09
N GLY A 65 8.78 -3.71 -0.52
CA GLY A 65 8.32 -2.38 -0.86
C GLY A 65 8.45 -1.39 0.30
N GLN A 66 8.03 -1.77 1.51
CA GLN A 66 8.17 -0.92 2.70
C GLN A 66 9.64 -0.61 3.02
N LEU A 67 10.55 -1.58 2.86
CA LEU A 67 11.99 -1.38 3.07
C LEU A 67 12.62 -0.43 2.03
N LEU A 68 12.09 -0.38 0.82
CA LEU A 68 12.58 0.52 -0.24
C LEU A 68 11.94 1.90 -0.14
N PHE A 69 10.60 1.95 -0.10
CA PHE A 69 9.83 3.19 -0.13
C PHE A 69 9.92 3.98 1.18
N GLY A 70 10.16 3.34 2.33
CA GLY A 70 10.37 4.04 3.61
C GLY A 70 11.58 5.00 3.54
N PRO A 71 12.82 4.48 3.38
CA PRO A 71 14.02 5.31 3.28
C PRO A 71 13.99 6.28 2.10
N LEU A 72 13.40 5.87 0.97
CA LEU A 72 13.26 6.74 -0.20
C LEU A 72 12.35 7.95 0.09
N SER A 73 11.24 7.72 0.77
CA SER A 73 10.30 8.75 1.22
C SER A 73 10.94 9.71 2.22
N ASP A 74 11.81 9.22 3.10
CA ASP A 74 12.54 10.04 4.05
C ASP A 74 13.64 10.90 3.40
N ARG A 75 14.27 10.42 2.31
CA ARG A 75 15.33 11.14 1.58
C ARG A 75 14.82 12.13 0.56
N LEU A 76 13.83 11.75 -0.26
CA LEU A 76 13.28 12.58 -1.33
C LEU A 76 12.10 13.44 -0.87
N GLY A 77 11.52 13.11 0.29
CA GLY A 77 10.30 13.70 0.80
C GLY A 77 9.05 12.93 0.37
N ARG A 78 8.04 12.93 1.25
CA ARG A 78 6.82 12.12 1.09
C ARG A 78 5.98 12.49 -0.13
N ARG A 79 5.86 13.78 -0.46
CA ARG A 79 5.01 14.27 -1.57
C ARG A 79 5.46 13.81 -2.97
N PRO A 80 6.73 13.98 -3.38
CA PRO A 80 7.18 13.49 -4.70
C PRO A 80 7.13 11.96 -4.80
N VAL A 81 7.37 11.24 -3.70
CA VAL A 81 7.26 9.77 -3.68
C VAL A 81 5.81 9.30 -3.85
N LEU A 82 4.86 9.94 -3.14
CA LEU A 82 3.43 9.65 -3.32
C LEU A 82 2.91 9.98 -4.72
N LEU A 83 3.28 11.14 -5.27
CA LEU A 83 2.86 11.52 -6.62
C LEU A 83 3.55 10.67 -7.70
N GLY A 84 4.82 10.31 -7.50
CA GLY A 84 5.54 9.41 -8.40
C GLY A 84 4.91 8.01 -8.43
N GLY A 85 4.52 7.49 -7.27
CA GLY A 85 3.81 6.20 -7.19
C GLY A 85 2.36 6.25 -7.66
N GLY A 86 1.64 7.35 -7.44
CA GLY A 86 0.24 7.51 -7.87
C GLY A 86 0.06 7.86 -9.35
N LEU A 87 1.12 8.26 -10.06
CA LEU A 87 1.10 8.59 -11.49
C LEU A 87 1.73 7.49 -12.38
N ALA A 88 2.37 6.49 -11.79
CA ALA A 88 2.94 5.33 -12.49
C ALA A 88 1.94 4.18 -12.55
#